data_AF-A0A7H8JZ27-F1
#
_entry.id   AF-A0A7H8JZ27-F1
#
_cell.length_a   1.000
_cell.length_b   1.000
_cell.length_c   1.000
_cell.angle_alpha   90.00
_cell.angle_beta   90.00
_cell.angle_gamma   90.00
#
_symmetry.space_group_name_H-M   'P 1'
#
loop_
_entity.id
_entity.type
_entity.pdbx_description
1 polymer ?
#
loop_
_entity_poly.entity_id
_entity_poly.type
_entity_poly.pdbx_seq_one_letter_code
_entity_poly.pdbx_strand_id
1 'polypeptide(L)'
;MVAEQRETRAESRAARLRLDQPRAPRRRLLPEYDPEAFGRLSERIARFLGTGRFIVWMTFVVVAWVLWNIAAPERLRFDQYPFIFLTLMLSLQASYAAPLILLAQNRQDDRDRVNLEQDRKQNERSIADTEYLSREVAALRMGLGEVATRDWIRSELGDLVKELARELEEQRSLFPGEEGEGRDVSDRSQPFRRHRDGP
;
A
#
# COMPACT_ATOMS: atom_id res chain seq x y z
N MET A 1 -22.25 65.26 -17.46
CA MET A 1 -21.42 64.10 -17.85
C MET A 1 -20.83 63.27 -16.69
N VAL A 2 -21.08 63.58 -15.40
CA VAL A 2 -20.49 62.82 -14.26
C VAL A 2 -21.46 61.82 -13.60
N ALA A 3 -22.76 61.92 -13.86
CA ALA A 3 -23.77 61.04 -13.26
C ALA A 3 -23.87 59.65 -13.93
N GLU A 4 -23.73 59.59 -15.26
CA GLU A 4 -23.90 58.36 -16.06
C GLU A 4 -22.77 57.32 -15.85
N GLN A 5 -21.57 57.77 -15.50
CA GLN A 5 -20.43 56.86 -15.26
C GLN A 5 -20.50 56.14 -13.92
N ARG A 6 -21.34 56.60 -12.97
CA ARG A 6 -21.48 55.94 -11.67
C ARG A 6 -22.42 54.74 -11.71
N GLU A 7 -23.41 54.74 -12.59
CA GLU A 7 -24.40 53.67 -12.72
C GLU A 7 -23.83 52.43 -13.41
N THR A 8 -23.07 52.60 -14.49
CA THR A 8 -22.42 51.48 -15.23
C THR A 8 -21.37 50.74 -14.40
N ARG A 9 -20.70 51.42 -13.46
CA ARG A 9 -19.74 50.80 -12.52
C ARG A 9 -20.42 50.04 -11.38
N ALA A 10 -21.65 50.40 -11.03
CA ALA A 10 -22.43 49.71 -10.00
C ALA A 10 -23.00 48.37 -10.53
N GLU A 11 -23.49 48.34 -11.76
CA GLU A 11 -24.02 47.12 -12.39
C GLU A 11 -22.95 46.05 -12.61
N SER A 12 -21.75 46.45 -13.04
CA SER A 12 -20.62 45.55 -13.29
C SER A 12 -19.90 45.06 -12.02
N ARG A 13 -20.26 45.59 -10.84
CA ARG A 13 -19.88 45.07 -9.52
C ARG A 13 -20.92 44.09 -8.97
N ALA A 14 -22.21 44.31 -9.23
CA ALA A 14 -23.29 43.40 -8.82
C ALA A 14 -23.28 42.06 -9.58
N ALA A 15 -22.83 42.05 -10.84
CA ALA A 15 -22.72 40.83 -11.65
C ALA A 15 -21.59 39.88 -11.20
N ARG A 16 -20.58 40.38 -10.47
CA ARG A 16 -19.43 39.57 -10.01
C ARG A 16 -19.61 38.90 -8.65
N LEU A 17 -20.74 39.11 -7.99
CA LEU A 17 -20.94 38.71 -6.59
C LEU A 17 -21.95 37.58 -6.37
N ARG A 18 -22.39 36.87 -7.42
CA ARG A 18 -23.46 35.86 -7.29
C ARG A 18 -23.14 34.52 -7.97
N LEU A 19 -21.88 34.10 -7.91
CA LEU A 19 -21.47 32.73 -8.26
C LEU A 19 -21.40 31.80 -7.04
N ASP A 20 -21.69 32.31 -5.84
CA ASP A 20 -21.45 31.59 -4.57
C ASP A 20 -22.74 31.26 -3.80
N GLN A 21 -23.88 31.17 -4.50
CA GLN A 21 -25.07 30.56 -3.92
C GLN A 21 -25.12 29.10 -4.35
N PRO A 22 -24.86 28.14 -3.43
CA PRO A 22 -25.09 26.74 -3.74
C PRO A 22 -26.56 26.60 -4.10
N ARG A 23 -26.83 26.18 -5.35
CA ARG A 23 -28.17 25.87 -5.85
C ARG A 23 -28.83 24.94 -4.84
N ALA A 24 -29.93 25.41 -4.22
CA ALA A 24 -30.76 24.59 -3.37
C ALA A 24 -31.08 23.27 -4.11
N PRO A 25 -30.95 22.11 -3.45
CA PRO A 25 -31.18 20.83 -4.10
C PRO A 25 -32.63 20.81 -4.58
N ARG A 26 -32.82 20.72 -5.89
CA ARG A 26 -34.12 20.41 -6.50
C ARG A 26 -34.68 19.22 -5.73
N ARG A 27 -35.82 19.39 -5.05
CA ARG A 27 -36.63 18.28 -4.52
C ARG A 27 -36.83 17.28 -5.66
N ARG A 28 -36.02 16.22 -5.66
CA ARG A 28 -36.16 15.11 -6.59
C ARG A 28 -37.36 14.31 -6.08
N LEU A 29 -38.45 14.33 -6.83
CA LEU A 29 -39.57 13.39 -6.71
C LEU A 29 -39.16 11.99 -7.24
N LEU A 30 -37.91 11.59 -6.99
CA LEU A 30 -37.47 10.22 -7.25
C LEU A 30 -37.73 9.46 -5.95
N PRO A 31 -38.39 8.29 -5.99
CA PRO A 31 -38.42 7.40 -4.84
C PRO A 31 -36.99 7.23 -4.33
N GLU A 32 -36.75 7.63 -3.09
CA GLU A 32 -35.45 7.49 -2.45
C GLU A 32 -35.21 6.00 -2.26
N TYR A 33 -34.53 5.41 -3.23
CA TYR A 33 -34.13 4.01 -3.21
C TYR A 33 -33.10 3.86 -2.09
N ASP A 34 -33.54 3.36 -0.93
CA ASP A 34 -32.74 3.25 0.29
C ASP A 34 -31.53 2.30 0.07
N PRO A 35 -30.32 2.85 -0.13
CA PRO A 35 -29.14 2.06 -0.51
C PRO A 35 -28.65 1.15 0.63
N GLU A 36 -29.10 1.39 1.86
CA GLU A 36 -28.71 0.65 3.07
C GLU A 36 -29.52 -0.64 3.23
N ALA A 37 -30.80 -0.63 2.86
CA ALA A 37 -31.65 -1.83 2.85
C ALA A 37 -31.16 -2.84 1.80
N PHE A 38 -30.82 -2.36 0.60
CA PHE A 38 -30.29 -3.21 -0.47
C PHE A 38 -28.87 -3.71 -0.18
N GLY A 39 -28.03 -2.92 0.48
CA GLY A 39 -26.70 -3.38 0.91
C GLY A 39 -26.75 -4.58 1.86
N ARG A 40 -27.65 -4.53 2.84
CA ARG A 40 -27.89 -5.64 3.77
C ARG A 40 -28.48 -6.86 3.07
N LEU A 41 -29.37 -6.66 2.09
CA LEU A 41 -29.95 -7.74 1.30
C LEU A 41 -28.88 -8.43 0.42
N SER A 42 -28.05 -7.67 -0.30
CA SER A 42 -26.98 -8.21 -1.14
C SER A 42 -25.96 -9.01 -0.34
N GLU A 43 -25.55 -8.52 0.84
CA GLU A 43 -24.61 -9.25 1.69
C GLU A 43 -25.20 -10.57 2.20
N ARG A 44 -26.50 -10.58 2.49
CA ARG A 44 -27.23 -11.79 2.90
C ARG A 44 -27.32 -12.79 1.75
N ILE A 45 -27.63 -12.32 0.54
CA ILE A 45 -27.68 -13.15 -0.67
C ILE A 45 -26.29 -13.70 -1.00
N ALA A 46 -25.23 -12.89 -0.93
CA ALA A 46 -23.85 -13.33 -1.19
C ALA A 46 -23.40 -14.45 -0.23
N ARG A 47 -23.66 -14.28 1.08
CA ARG A 47 -23.39 -15.34 2.07
C ARG A 47 -24.25 -16.59 1.84
N PHE A 48 -25.48 -16.41 1.35
CA PHE A 48 -26.40 -17.50 1.07
C PHE A 48 -25.99 -18.33 -0.17
N LEU A 49 -25.56 -17.67 -1.25
CA LEU A 49 -25.10 -18.32 -2.49
C LEU A 49 -23.73 -18.98 -2.34
N GLY A 50 -22.81 -18.39 -1.56
CA GLY A 50 -21.43 -18.90 -1.45
C GLY A 50 -21.25 -20.18 -0.60
N THR A 51 -22.23 -20.54 0.24
CA THR A 51 -22.05 -21.59 1.26
C THR A 51 -22.48 -22.99 0.79
N GLY A 52 -22.92 -23.19 -0.46
CA GLY A 52 -23.42 -24.48 -0.98
C GLY A 52 -24.75 -24.97 -0.37
N ARG A 53 -25.14 -24.42 0.79
CA ARG A 53 -26.39 -24.70 1.51
C ARG A 53 -27.66 -24.41 0.71
N PHE A 54 -27.61 -23.44 -0.21
CA PHE A 54 -28.72 -23.15 -1.12
C PHE A 54 -29.05 -24.34 -2.02
N ILE A 55 -28.04 -24.98 -2.60
CA ILE A 55 -28.21 -26.13 -3.50
C ILE A 55 -28.83 -27.29 -2.73
N VAL A 56 -28.31 -27.59 -1.54
CA VAL A 56 -28.84 -28.66 -0.67
C VAL A 56 -30.32 -28.44 -0.34
N TRP A 57 -30.70 -27.21 0.03
CA TRP A 57 -32.10 -26.88 0.33
C TRP A 57 -33.00 -26.97 -0.91
N MET A 58 -32.56 -26.46 -2.06
CA MET A 58 -33.30 -26.55 -3.31
C MET A 58 -33.51 -28.01 -3.75
N THR A 59 -32.47 -28.84 -3.68
CA THR A 59 -32.58 -30.28 -3.97
C THR A 59 -33.57 -30.95 -3.02
N PHE A 60 -33.54 -30.63 -1.73
CA PHE A 60 -34.49 -31.17 -0.76
C PHE A 60 -35.94 -30.83 -1.11
N VAL A 61 -36.23 -29.57 -1.49
CA VAL A 61 -37.57 -29.15 -1.90
C VAL A 61 -38.06 -29.90 -3.14
N VAL A 62 -37.21 -30.02 -4.17
CA VAL A 62 -37.53 -30.78 -5.39
C VAL A 62 -37.81 -32.24 -5.07
N VAL A 63 -36.94 -32.89 -4.28
CA VAL A 63 -37.10 -34.29 -3.88
C VAL A 63 -38.38 -34.48 -3.06
N ALA A 64 -38.64 -33.61 -2.08
CA ALA A 64 -39.86 -33.66 -1.28
C ALA A 64 -41.13 -33.52 -2.14
N TRP A 65 -41.12 -32.62 -3.14
CA TRP A 65 -42.23 -32.45 -4.08
C TRP A 65 -42.48 -33.69 -4.93
N VAL A 66 -41.41 -34.28 -5.47
CA VAL A 66 -41.48 -35.51 -6.27
C VAL A 66 -41.99 -36.68 -5.41
N LEU A 67 -41.44 -36.85 -4.21
CA LEU A 67 -41.86 -37.90 -3.27
C LEU A 67 -43.33 -37.73 -2.87
N TRP A 68 -43.79 -36.51 -2.61
CA TRP A 68 -45.20 -36.21 -2.32
C TRP A 68 -46.11 -36.62 -3.47
N ASN A 69 -45.77 -36.25 -4.71
CA ASN A 69 -46.59 -36.58 -5.88
C ASN A 69 -46.57 -38.08 -6.23
N ILE A 70 -45.49 -38.80 -5.93
CA ILE A 70 -45.41 -40.25 -6.14
C ILE A 70 -46.21 -41.00 -5.06
N ALA A 71 -46.01 -40.65 -3.79
CA ALA A 71 -46.60 -41.34 -2.64
C ALA A 71 -48.08 -40.96 -2.39
N ALA A 72 -48.55 -39.83 -2.94
CA ALA A 72 -49.95 -39.45 -2.88
C ALA A 72 -50.85 -40.42 -3.71
N PRO A 73 -52.01 -40.85 -3.18
CA PRO A 73 -53.02 -41.58 -3.94
C PRO A 73 -53.51 -40.77 -5.15
N GLU A 74 -53.93 -41.41 -6.25
CA GLU A 74 -54.31 -40.76 -7.52
C GLU A 74 -55.30 -39.59 -7.39
N ARG A 75 -56.14 -39.62 -6.36
CA ARG A 75 -57.14 -38.59 -6.01
C ARG A 75 -56.55 -37.31 -5.38
N LEU A 76 -55.31 -37.35 -4.90
CA LEU A 76 -54.57 -36.23 -4.28
C LEU A 76 -53.28 -35.87 -5.05
N ARG A 77 -53.01 -36.55 -6.18
CA ARG A 77 -51.88 -36.23 -7.06
C ARG A 77 -52.14 -34.92 -7.77
N PHE A 78 -51.56 -33.85 -7.25
CA PHE A 78 -51.66 -32.51 -7.83
C PHE A 78 -50.85 -32.39 -9.14
N ASP A 79 -49.75 -33.13 -9.27
CA ASP A 79 -48.80 -33.03 -10.39
C ASP A 79 -48.31 -34.43 -10.83
N GLN A 80 -49.02 -35.07 -11.76
CA GLN A 80 -48.61 -36.36 -12.36
C GLN A 80 -47.44 -36.17 -13.36
N TYR A 81 -46.71 -37.26 -13.65
CA TYR A 81 -45.63 -37.25 -14.66
C TYR A 81 -46.17 -36.65 -15.98
N PRO A 82 -45.58 -35.56 -16.53
CA PRO A 82 -44.19 -35.11 -16.40
C PRO A 82 -43.91 -33.93 -15.42
N PHE A 83 -44.72 -33.73 -14.38
CA PHE A 83 -44.55 -32.65 -13.37
C PHE A 83 -44.60 -31.24 -13.98
N ILE A 84 -45.73 -30.90 -14.61
CA ILE A 84 -45.94 -29.62 -15.30
C ILE A 84 -45.82 -28.45 -14.31
N PHE A 85 -46.34 -28.58 -13.09
CA PHE A 85 -46.35 -27.47 -12.13
C PHE A 85 -44.94 -27.19 -11.61
N LEU A 86 -44.18 -28.24 -11.29
CA LEU A 86 -42.78 -28.09 -10.91
C LEU A 86 -41.97 -27.41 -12.02
N THR A 87 -42.21 -27.80 -13.27
CA THR A 87 -41.54 -27.21 -14.43
C THR A 87 -41.89 -25.73 -14.63
N LEU A 88 -43.18 -25.38 -14.53
CA LEU A 88 -43.65 -23.99 -14.61
C LEU A 88 -43.08 -23.13 -13.47
N MET A 89 -42.99 -23.68 -12.27
CA MET A 89 -42.43 -22.96 -11.13
C MET A 89 -40.93 -22.74 -11.28
N LEU A 90 -40.18 -23.75 -11.77
CA LEU A 90 -38.75 -23.62 -12.03
C LEU A 90 -38.45 -22.63 -13.17
N SER A 91 -39.27 -22.62 -14.24
CA SER A 91 -39.09 -21.66 -15.33
C SER A 91 -39.37 -20.23 -14.88
N LEU A 92 -40.41 -20.03 -14.06
CA LEU A 92 -40.68 -18.74 -13.42
C LEU A 92 -39.54 -18.33 -12.48
N GLN A 93 -39.03 -19.27 -11.68
CA GLN A 93 -37.93 -19.03 -10.75
C GLN A 93 -36.67 -18.55 -11.48
N ALA A 94 -36.33 -19.14 -12.61
CA ALA A 94 -35.23 -18.68 -13.46
C ALA A 94 -35.49 -17.28 -14.04
N SER A 95 -36.71 -17.03 -14.52
CA SER A 95 -37.11 -15.75 -15.12
C SER A 95 -37.04 -14.58 -14.13
N TYR A 96 -37.46 -14.78 -12.88
CA TYR A 96 -37.40 -13.76 -11.83
C TYR A 96 -36.00 -13.61 -11.19
N ALA A 97 -35.16 -14.64 -11.25
CA ALA A 97 -33.80 -14.58 -10.74
C ALA A 97 -32.92 -13.62 -11.56
N ALA A 98 -33.06 -13.61 -12.89
CA ALA A 98 -32.28 -12.75 -13.78
C ALA A 98 -32.36 -11.25 -13.42
N PRO A 99 -33.54 -10.62 -13.27
CA PRO A 99 -33.63 -9.20 -12.90
C PRO A 99 -33.11 -8.94 -11.48
N LEU A 100 -33.32 -9.85 -10.52
CA LEU A 100 -32.77 -9.70 -9.17
C LEU A 100 -31.24 -9.72 -9.15
N ILE A 101 -30.65 -10.61 -9.94
CA ILE A 101 -29.20 -10.68 -10.11
C ILE A 101 -28.67 -9.42 -10.80
N LEU A 102 -29.35 -8.94 -11.86
CA LEU A 102 -28.99 -7.71 -12.55
C LEU A 102 -29.05 -6.47 -11.63
N LEU A 103 -30.08 -6.37 -10.77
CA LEU A 103 -30.14 -5.30 -9.76
C LEU A 103 -29.06 -5.42 -8.69
N ALA A 104 -28.66 -6.64 -8.33
CA ALA A 104 -27.56 -6.85 -7.39
C ALA A 104 -26.19 -6.49 -8.00
N GLN A 105 -25.99 -6.77 -9.30
CA GLN A 105 -24.74 -6.51 -10.03
C GLN A 105 -24.51 -5.03 -10.33
N ASN A 106 -25.52 -4.29 -10.81
CA ASN A 106 -25.37 -2.85 -11.14
C ASN A 106 -24.81 -2.02 -9.97
N ARG A 107 -25.07 -2.44 -8.71
CA ARG A 107 -24.59 -1.75 -7.52
C ARG A 107 -23.24 -2.25 -7.01
N GLN A 108 -22.82 -3.47 -7.38
CA GLN A 108 -21.43 -3.91 -7.18
C GLN A 108 -20.52 -3.09 -8.08
N ASP A 109 -20.90 -2.92 -9.35
CA ASP A 109 -20.14 -2.12 -10.32
C ASP A 109 -19.97 -0.65 -9.90
N ASP A 110 -21.02 -0.03 -9.32
CA ASP A 110 -20.94 1.34 -8.79
C ASP A 110 -20.01 1.46 -7.57
N ARG A 111 -20.01 0.47 -6.65
CA ARG A 111 -19.08 0.45 -5.51
C ARG A 111 -17.64 0.19 -5.96
N ASP A 112 -17.46 -0.74 -6.88
CA ASP A 112 -16.17 -1.09 -7.43
C ASP A 112 -15.57 0.11 -8.17
N ARG A 113 -16.39 0.89 -8.89
CA ARG A 113 -15.98 2.15 -9.51
C ARG A 113 -15.48 3.18 -8.49
N VAL A 114 -16.19 3.38 -7.37
CA VAL A 114 -15.77 4.32 -6.32
C VAL A 114 -14.47 3.86 -5.66
N ASN A 115 -14.33 2.57 -5.36
CA ASN A 115 -13.10 2.00 -4.83
C ASN A 115 -11.93 2.20 -5.80
N LEU A 116 -12.14 1.98 -7.11
CA LEU A 116 -11.13 2.19 -8.15
C LEU A 116 -10.69 3.66 -8.24
N GLU A 117 -11.62 4.60 -8.09
CA GLU A 117 -11.31 6.03 -8.07
C GLU A 117 -10.54 6.45 -6.80
N GLN A 118 -10.83 5.83 -5.65
CA GLN A 118 -10.09 6.05 -4.41
C GLN A 118 -8.68 5.46 -4.45
N ASP A 119 -8.53 4.24 -4.98
CA ASP A 119 -7.24 3.57 -5.16
C ASP A 119 -6.33 4.37 -6.10
N ARG A 120 -6.87 4.92 -7.18
CA ARG A 120 -6.11 5.81 -8.07
C ARG A 120 -5.55 7.02 -7.31
N LYS A 121 -6.39 7.70 -6.51
CA LYS A 121 -5.96 8.85 -5.70
C LYS A 121 -4.95 8.47 -4.63
N GLN A 122 -5.08 7.30 -4.01
CA GLN A 122 -4.10 6.79 -3.05
C GLN A 122 -2.77 6.47 -3.73
N ASN A 123 -2.80 5.84 -4.90
CA ASN A 123 -1.59 5.50 -5.65
C ASN A 123 -0.83 6.74 -6.11
N GLU A 124 -1.53 7.78 -6.57
CA GLU A 124 -0.93 9.08 -6.91
C GLU A 124 -0.23 9.71 -5.68
N ARG A 125 -0.85 9.64 -4.49
CA ARG A 125 -0.22 10.11 -3.24
C ARG A 125 0.99 9.25 -2.85
N SER A 126 0.89 7.93 -2.97
CA SER A 126 1.98 7.01 -2.63
C SER A 126 3.20 7.21 -3.53
N ILE A 127 2.99 7.54 -4.82
CA ILE A 127 4.07 7.89 -5.74
C ILE A 127 4.73 9.20 -5.30
N ALA A 128 3.94 10.22 -4.95
CA ALA A 128 4.46 11.49 -4.45
C ALA A 128 5.24 11.33 -3.13
N ASP A 129 4.76 10.52 -2.19
CA ASP A 129 5.45 10.23 -0.93
C ASP A 129 6.76 9.47 -1.17
N THR A 130 6.77 8.52 -2.11
CA THR A 130 7.99 7.81 -2.49
C THR A 130 9.00 8.75 -3.14
N GLU A 131 8.54 9.67 -4.00
CA GLU A 131 9.39 10.67 -4.61
C GLU A 131 9.96 11.63 -3.55
N TYR A 132 9.13 12.08 -2.60
CA TYR A 132 9.56 12.91 -1.49
C TYR A 132 10.61 12.21 -0.62
N LEU A 133 10.35 10.98 -0.18
CA LEU A 133 11.31 10.19 0.59
C LEU A 133 12.60 9.92 -0.20
N SER A 134 12.53 9.70 -1.51
CA SER A 134 13.72 9.51 -2.34
C SER A 134 14.59 10.76 -2.41
N ARG A 135 13.97 11.95 -2.51
CA ARG A 135 14.65 13.25 -2.47
C ARG A 135 15.23 13.53 -1.09
N GLU A 136 14.48 13.26 -0.04
CA GLU A 136 14.93 13.45 1.35
C GLU A 136 16.13 12.54 1.66
N VAL A 137 16.10 11.27 1.24
CA VAL A 137 17.22 10.32 1.37
C VAL A 137 18.42 10.75 0.53
N ALA A 138 18.21 11.28 -0.68
CA ALA A 138 19.30 11.82 -1.50
C ALA A 138 19.95 13.05 -0.84
N ALA A 139 19.15 13.95 -0.27
CA ALA A 139 19.63 15.11 0.48
C ALA A 139 20.38 14.71 1.75
N LEU A 140 19.85 13.73 2.51
CA LEU A 140 20.54 13.15 3.67
C LEU A 140 21.87 12.51 3.28
N ARG A 141 21.91 11.78 2.16
CA ARG A 141 23.13 11.17 1.63
C ARG A 141 24.16 12.21 1.22
N MET A 142 23.74 13.32 0.60
CA MET A 142 24.63 14.43 0.26
C MET A 142 25.16 15.13 1.52
N GLY A 143 24.29 15.42 2.49
CA GLY A 143 24.70 16.03 3.76
C GLY A 143 25.63 15.14 4.59
N LEU A 144 25.41 13.83 4.62
CA LEU A 144 26.32 12.87 5.25
C LEU A 144 27.63 12.68 4.45
N GLY A 145 27.54 12.76 3.12
CA GLY A 145 28.69 12.67 2.22
C GLY A 145 29.63 13.87 2.30
N GLU A 146 29.11 15.07 2.60
CA GLU A 146 29.90 16.28 2.82
C GLU A 146 30.47 16.36 4.25
N VAL A 147 29.79 15.81 5.27
CA VAL A 147 30.17 16.04 6.68
C VAL A 147 31.15 15.00 7.23
N ALA A 148 31.07 13.71 6.90
CA ALA A 148 31.99 12.75 7.52
C ALA A 148 31.98 11.43 6.78
N THR A 149 33.11 10.99 6.21
CA THR A 149 33.38 9.54 6.26
C THR A 149 34.82 9.13 6.00
N ARG A 150 35.60 9.89 5.23
CA ARG A 150 36.95 9.42 4.89
C ARG A 150 38.06 10.34 5.33
N ASP A 151 38.10 11.56 4.83
CA ASP A 151 39.25 12.43 5.12
C ASP A 151 39.17 13.02 6.52
N TRP A 152 37.98 13.40 6.99
CA TRP A 152 37.77 13.89 8.36
C TRP A 152 37.95 12.80 9.43
N ILE A 153 37.37 11.61 9.23
CA ILE A 153 37.56 10.49 10.17
C ILE A 153 39.03 10.06 10.21
N ARG A 154 39.73 10.11 9.07
CA ARG A 154 41.15 9.75 8.99
C ARG A 154 42.06 10.81 9.61
N SER A 155 41.73 12.10 9.50
CA SER A 155 42.49 13.15 10.18
C SER A 155 42.26 13.09 11.68
N GLU A 156 41.02 12.93 12.14
CA GLU A 156 40.69 12.87 13.57
C GLU A 156 41.32 11.65 14.25
N LEU A 157 41.23 10.47 13.63
CA LEU A 157 41.94 9.28 14.12
C LEU A 157 43.46 9.47 14.08
N GLY A 158 43.99 10.14 13.06
CA GLY A 158 45.42 10.43 12.94
C GLY A 158 45.94 11.37 14.01
N ASP A 159 45.16 12.41 14.34
CA ASP A 159 45.49 13.40 15.35
C ASP A 159 45.40 12.78 16.76
N LEU A 160 44.35 12.00 17.05
CA LEU A 160 44.23 11.25 18.30
C LEU A 160 45.38 10.23 18.50
N VAL A 161 45.79 9.53 17.43
CA VAL A 161 46.93 8.59 17.49
C VAL A 161 48.25 9.32 17.75
N LYS A 162 48.46 10.48 17.13
CA LYS A 162 49.65 11.30 17.38
C LYS A 162 49.70 11.82 18.81
N GLU A 163 48.57 12.24 19.35
CA GLU A 163 48.45 12.70 20.73
C GLU A 163 48.83 11.59 21.72
N LEU A 164 48.25 10.41 21.56
CA LEU A 164 48.58 9.23 22.39
C LEU A 164 50.05 8.81 22.27
N ALA A 165 50.61 8.84 21.07
CA ALA A 165 52.03 8.51 20.86
C ALA A 165 52.96 9.50 21.57
N ARG A 166 52.58 10.77 21.58
CA ARG A 166 53.34 11.85 22.23
C ARG A 166 53.30 11.73 23.76
N GLU A 167 52.14 11.41 24.32
CA GLU A 167 51.99 11.14 25.76
C GLU A 167 52.81 9.93 26.22
N LEU A 168 52.84 8.85 25.43
CA LEU A 168 53.65 7.66 25.71
C LEU A 168 55.16 7.96 25.68
N GLU A 169 55.60 8.79 24.73
CA GLU A 169 57.01 9.19 24.60
C GLU A 169 57.42 10.15 25.71
N GLU A 170 56.55 11.08 26.11
CA GLU A 170 56.74 11.93 27.28
C GLU A 170 56.79 11.11 28.57
N GLN A 171 55.88 10.15 28.78
CA GLN A 171 55.94 9.23 29.91
C GLN A 171 57.23 8.41 29.92
N ARG A 172 57.67 7.90 28.77
CA ARG A 172 58.93 7.16 28.65
C ARG A 172 60.16 8.02 28.94
N SER A 173 60.11 9.30 28.60
CA SER A 173 61.19 10.25 28.89
C SER A 173 61.25 10.65 30.38
N LEU A 174 60.09 10.65 31.05
CA LEU A 174 59.96 10.96 32.48
C LEU A 174 60.35 9.78 33.39
N PHE A 175 60.35 8.55 32.88
CA PHE A 175 60.80 7.35 33.59
C PHE A 175 61.93 6.62 32.83
N PRO A 176 63.19 7.10 32.88
CA PRO A 176 64.34 6.36 32.38
C PRO A 176 64.65 5.20 33.33
N GLY A 177 63.93 4.08 33.17
CA GLY A 177 64.17 2.83 33.89
C GLY A 177 65.31 2.03 33.25
N GLU A 178 66.32 1.72 34.07
CA GLU A 178 67.55 0.98 33.76
C GLU A 178 67.32 -0.41 33.15
N GLU A 179 67.94 -0.68 31.99
CA GLU A 179 68.55 -1.95 31.54
C GLU A 179 69.51 -1.59 30.37
N GLY A 180 70.75 -2.03 30.21
CA GLY A 180 71.54 -3.09 30.83
C GLY A 180 72.60 -3.53 29.82
N GLU A 181 73.88 -3.33 30.16
CA GLU A 181 75.09 -3.67 29.40
C GLU A 181 75.28 -5.19 29.25
N GLY A 182 75.81 -5.68 28.11
CA GLY A 182 76.00 -7.12 27.89
C GLY A 182 76.77 -7.61 26.66
N ARG A 183 78.10 -7.39 26.68
CA ARG A 183 79.20 -8.29 26.21
C ARG A 183 79.56 -8.43 24.72
N ASP A 184 80.70 -7.79 24.42
CA ASP A 184 81.81 -8.26 23.59
C ASP A 184 82.25 -9.70 23.91
N VAL A 185 82.44 -10.55 22.90
CA VAL A 185 83.26 -11.78 22.97
C VAL A 185 84.07 -11.97 21.68
N SER A 186 85.31 -11.48 21.73
CA SER A 186 86.57 -12.17 21.36
C SER A 186 86.90 -12.51 19.90
N ASP A 187 87.85 -11.72 19.39
CA ASP A 187 89.01 -12.06 18.55
C ASP A 187 89.56 -13.50 18.68
N ARG A 188 89.76 -14.21 17.55
CA ARG A 188 90.99 -14.98 17.27
C ARG A 188 91.16 -15.37 15.79
N SER A 189 92.34 -15.02 15.26
CA SER A 189 93.11 -15.62 14.14
C SER A 189 92.76 -15.29 12.67
N GLN A 190 93.44 -14.26 12.15
CA GLN A 190 94.03 -14.14 10.81
C GLN A 190 95.23 -15.12 10.61
N PRO A 191 96.01 -15.18 9.48
CA PRO A 191 95.96 -14.46 8.18
C PRO A 191 96.30 -15.32 6.91
N PHE A 192 96.50 -14.63 5.76
CA PHE A 192 97.33 -14.97 4.57
C PHE A 192 96.63 -15.69 3.39
N ARG A 193 96.83 -15.36 2.10
CA ARG A 193 97.80 -14.50 1.41
C ARG A 193 97.29 -14.19 -0.03
N ARG A 194 97.58 -12.97 -0.47
CA ARG A 194 97.65 -12.35 -1.81
C ARG A 194 97.31 -13.09 -3.13
N HIS A 195 96.97 -12.18 -4.07
CA HIS A 195 97.20 -12.14 -5.54
C HIS A 195 96.08 -12.76 -6.38
N ARG A 196 95.62 -12.13 -7.48
CA ARG A 196 96.32 -11.27 -8.44
C ARG A 196 95.31 -10.50 -9.30
N ASP A 197 95.73 -9.35 -9.80
CA ASP A 197 95.03 -8.49 -10.75
C ASP A 197 94.66 -9.17 -12.08
N GLY A 198 93.64 -8.62 -12.73
CA GLY A 198 93.37 -8.74 -14.17
C GLY A 198 92.26 -7.77 -14.60
N PRO A 199 92.37 -7.14 -15.79
CA PRO A 199 91.75 -5.86 -16.15
C PRO A 199 90.25 -5.86 -16.42
#